data_AF-A0A085ZMV2-F1
#
_entry.id   AF-A0A085ZMV2-F1
#
_cell.length_a   1.000
_cell.length_b   1.000
_cell.length_c   1.000
_cell.angle_alpha   90.00
_cell.angle_beta   90.00
_cell.angle_gamma   90.00
#
_symmetry.space_group_name_H-M   'P 1'
#
loop_
_entity.id
_entity.type
_entity.pdbx_description
1 polymer ?
#
loop_
_entity_poly.entity_id
_entity_poly.type
_entity_poly.pdbx_seq_one_letter_code
_entity_poly.pdbx_strand_id
1 'polypeptide(L)'
;MKINPFILIKLILLLFMSVGVGITIFMIKQNVRIIGPYVFSGLFTLFPAFLFYGFTSGFSVSEKTMKKQEERRKNVLFDDDGIWYNLPLFDTTLFINWKTIEAVTYTNYQSDDNAKFLFYLTQPAAVTMAEKRFWLNKIFPFVMKNKTEIEIEDDCRNFYEIPKMLSNHLSNTNPIDLDQDHRKGTLISSKTTFKNNTIKTEQYWKPNNNYDREKVIFDKHNRTFEQICQAKRNQRIN
;
A
#
# COMPACT_ATOMS: atom_id res chain seq x y z
N MET A 1 -20.32 -34.77 6.08
CA MET A 1 -20.33 -33.35 6.51
C MET A 1 -18.98 -32.73 6.19
N LYS A 2 -18.92 -31.60 5.47
CA LYS A 2 -17.66 -30.87 5.27
C LYS A 2 -17.34 -30.12 6.58
N ILE A 3 -16.32 -30.57 7.31
CA ILE A 3 -15.88 -29.91 8.55
C ILE A 3 -15.26 -28.58 8.15
N ASN A 4 -15.73 -27.48 8.77
CA ASN A 4 -15.14 -26.16 8.54
C ASN A 4 -13.71 -26.13 9.09
N PRO A 5 -12.68 -25.86 8.26
CA PRO A 5 -11.29 -25.87 8.69
C PRO A 5 -11.01 -24.92 9.86
N PHE A 6 -11.74 -23.80 9.98
CA PHE A 6 -11.60 -22.88 11.10
C PHE A 6 -12.05 -23.46 12.44
N ILE A 7 -13.06 -24.33 12.43
CA ILE A 7 -13.53 -25.01 13.65
C ILE A 7 -12.49 -26.03 14.08
N LEU A 8 -11.91 -26.76 13.12
CA LEU A 8 -10.84 -27.72 13.39
C LEU A 8 -9.61 -27.05 14.02
N ILE A 9 -9.16 -25.92 13.47
CA ILE A 9 -8.02 -25.14 14.01
C ILE A 9 -8.30 -24.68 15.44
N LYS A 10 -9.49 -24.14 15.72
CA LYS A 10 -9.86 -23.70 17.08
C LYS A 10 -9.84 -24.85 18.09
N LEU A 11 -10.30 -26.03 17.68
CA LEU A 11 -10.33 -27.22 18.54
C LEU A 11 -8.92 -27.73 18.83
N ILE A 12 -8.03 -27.71 17.83
CA ILE A 12 -6.61 -28.03 18.01
C ILE A 12 -5.94 -27.05 18.98
N LEU A 13 -6.16 -25.74 18.84
CA LEU A 13 -5.62 -24.74 19.75
C LEU A 13 -6.10 -24.96 21.20
N LEU A 14 -7.37 -25.31 21.40
CA LEU A 14 -7.94 -25.61 22.71
C LEU A 14 -7.34 -26.87 23.34
N LEU A 15 -7.05 -27.89 22.52
CA LEU A 15 -6.33 -29.08 22.97
C LEU A 15 -4.91 -28.72 23.45
N PHE A 16 -4.15 -27.95 22.68
CA PHE A 16 -2.80 -27.52 23.06
C PHE A 16 -2.79 -26.72 24.37
N MET A 17 -3.75 -25.80 24.55
CA MET A 17 -3.91 -25.07 25.82
C MET A 17 -4.15 -26.02 26.99
N SER A 18 -5.05 -27.00 26.82
CA SER A 18 -5.41 -27.97 27.85
C SER A 18 -4.23 -28.86 28.23
N VAL A 19 -3.45 -29.31 27.24
CA VAL A 19 -2.22 -30.08 27.45
C VAL A 19 -1.18 -29.24 28.20
N GLY A 20 -0.98 -27.97 27.80
CA GLY A 20 -0.06 -27.06 28.47
C GLY A 20 -0.38 -26.90 29.97
N VAL A 21 -1.65 -26.67 30.30
CA VAL A 21 -2.12 -26.57 31.70
C VAL A 21 -1.97 -27.89 32.45
N GLY A 22 -2.29 -29.02 31.81
CA GLY A 22 -2.12 -30.34 32.40
C GLY A 22 -0.66 -30.64 32.76
N ILE A 23 0.29 -30.27 31.89
CA ILE A 23 1.72 -30.37 32.14
C ILE A 23 2.11 -29.48 33.33
N THR A 24 1.60 -28.24 33.43
CA THR A 24 1.85 -27.36 34.59
C THR A 24 1.43 -28.02 35.90
N ILE A 25 0.21 -28.53 35.96
CA ILE A 25 -0.36 -29.17 37.15
C ILE A 25 0.47 -30.41 37.54
N PHE A 26 0.86 -31.22 36.56
CA PHE A 26 1.68 -32.41 36.79
C PHE A 26 3.04 -32.04 37.40
N MET A 27 3.71 -31.01 36.88
CA MET A 27 5.01 -30.57 37.40
C MET A 27 4.93 -30.03 38.82
N ILE A 28 3.88 -29.28 39.13
CA ILE A 28 3.61 -28.79 40.50
C ILE A 28 3.42 -29.98 41.45
N LYS A 29 2.61 -30.97 41.06
CA LYS A 29 2.37 -32.18 41.87
C LYS A 29 3.65 -32.99 42.10
N GLN A 30 4.52 -33.09 41.09
CA GLN A 30 5.79 -33.81 41.19
C GLN A 30 6.92 -32.98 41.81
N ASN A 31 6.63 -31.75 42.24
CA ASN A 31 7.59 -30.84 42.88
C ASN A 31 8.86 -30.64 42.05
N VAL A 32 8.70 -30.56 40.72
CA VAL A 32 9.80 -30.40 39.77
C VAL A 32 10.47 -29.05 40.01
N ARG A 33 11.77 -29.06 40.31
CA ARG A 33 12.58 -27.85 40.59
C ARG A 33 13.26 -27.26 39.35
N ILE A 34 13.15 -27.92 38.20
CA ILE A 34 13.78 -27.49 36.94
C ILE A 34 12.86 -26.50 36.25
N ILE A 35 13.38 -25.34 35.85
CA ILE A 35 12.57 -24.23 35.31
C ILE A 35 12.16 -24.43 33.84
N GLY A 36 12.96 -25.13 33.05
CA GLY A 36 12.73 -25.34 31.61
C GLY A 36 11.35 -25.94 31.26
N PRO A 37 10.91 -27.01 31.96
CA PRO A 37 9.57 -27.56 31.77
C PRO A 37 8.42 -26.58 32.04
N TYR A 38 8.56 -25.65 33.00
CA TYR A 38 7.57 -24.59 33.24
C TYR A 38 7.52 -23.56 32.11
N VAL A 39 8.68 -23.18 31.55
CA VAL A 39 8.75 -22.29 30.38
C VAL A 39 8.08 -22.94 29.17
N PHE A 40 8.38 -24.22 28.92
CA PHE A 40 7.79 -24.97 27.81
C PHE A 40 6.27 -25.11 27.95
N SER A 41 5.79 -25.44 29.15
CA SER A 41 4.36 -25.50 29.49
C SER A 41 3.68 -24.13 29.33
N GLY A 42 4.32 -23.05 29.80
CA GLY A 42 3.83 -21.69 29.63
C GLY A 42 3.70 -21.29 28.15
N LEU A 43 4.68 -21.63 27.31
CA LEU A 43 4.60 -21.42 25.86
C LEU A 43 3.46 -22.22 25.22
N PHE A 44 3.29 -23.48 25.60
CA PHE A 44 2.22 -24.35 25.12
C PHE A 44 0.82 -23.89 25.53
N THR A 45 0.70 -23.08 26.59
CA THR A 45 -0.58 -22.47 26.99
C THR A 45 -0.77 -21.09 26.38
N LEU A 46 0.21 -20.19 26.53
CA LEU A 46 0.07 -18.78 26.16
C LEU A 46 0.07 -18.54 24.65
N PHE A 47 0.90 -19.26 23.88
CA PHE A 47 0.96 -19.05 22.43
C PHE A 47 -0.34 -19.50 21.73
N PRO A 48 -0.90 -20.70 22.02
CA PRO A 48 -2.19 -21.08 21.49
C PRO A 48 -3.35 -20.20 22.00
N ALA A 49 -3.29 -19.72 23.25
CA ALA A 49 -4.29 -18.78 23.77
C ALA A 49 -4.26 -17.44 23.02
N PHE A 50 -3.08 -16.92 22.73
CA PHE A 50 -2.90 -15.71 21.92
C PHE A 50 -3.48 -15.88 20.49
N LEU A 51 -3.16 -16.99 19.83
CA LEU A 51 -3.72 -17.30 18.51
C LEU A 51 -5.24 -17.49 18.56
N PHE A 52 -5.75 -18.20 19.58
CA PHE A 52 -7.18 -18.41 19.77
C PHE A 52 -7.92 -17.08 19.96
N TYR A 53 -7.36 -16.16 20.74
CA TYR A 53 -7.88 -14.80 20.87
C TYR A 53 -7.88 -14.06 19.52
N GLY A 54 -6.77 -14.11 18.77
CA GLY A 54 -6.68 -13.53 17.42
C GLY A 54 -7.74 -14.07 16.44
N PHE A 55 -8.01 -15.39 16.44
CA PHE A 55 -9.01 -16.03 15.57
C PHE A 55 -10.45 -15.86 16.03
N THR A 56 -10.70 -15.40 17.25
CA THR A 56 -12.06 -15.22 17.81
C THR A 56 -12.47 -13.76 17.86
N SER A 57 -11.59 -12.90 18.37
CA SER A 57 -11.87 -11.48 18.61
C SER A 57 -11.19 -10.56 17.59
N GLY A 58 -10.21 -11.07 16.84
CA GLY A 58 -9.37 -10.26 15.96
C GLY A 58 -8.34 -9.44 16.73
N PHE A 59 -7.23 -9.11 16.07
CA PHE A 59 -6.30 -8.12 16.60
C PHE A 59 -6.81 -6.73 16.23
N SER A 60 -7.42 -6.02 17.18
CA SER A 60 -7.77 -4.62 16.97
C SER A 60 -6.50 -3.77 17.04
N VAL A 61 -6.16 -3.09 15.96
CA VAL A 61 -5.14 -2.06 15.97
C VAL A 61 -5.68 -0.89 16.81
N SER A 62 -4.92 -0.45 17.81
CA SER A 62 -5.33 0.69 18.64
C SER A 62 -5.52 1.93 17.78
N GLU A 63 -6.55 2.74 18.09
CA GLU A 63 -6.78 4.04 17.45
C GLU A 63 -5.54 4.94 17.50
N LYS A 64 -4.75 4.88 18.59
CA LYS A 64 -3.48 5.61 18.70
C LYS A 64 -2.47 5.17 17.64
N THR A 65 -2.41 3.87 17.36
CA THR A 65 -1.53 3.31 16.33
C THR A 65 -2.01 3.69 14.94
N MET A 66 -3.33 3.67 14.69
CA MET A 66 -3.89 4.12 13.42
C MET A 66 -3.63 5.61 13.16
N LYS A 67 -3.86 6.48 14.14
CA LYS A 67 -3.55 7.92 14.04
C LYS A 67 -2.08 8.16 13.72
N LYS A 68 -1.18 7.45 14.41
CA LYS A 68 0.27 7.55 14.16
C LYS A 68 0.67 7.05 12.77
N GLN A 69 -0.01 6.04 12.24
CA GLN A 69 0.19 5.58 10.86
C GLN A 69 -0.32 6.61 9.85
N GLU A 70 -1.47 7.23 10.14
CA GLU A 70 -2.07 8.27 9.30
C GLU A 70 -1.20 9.54 9.26
N GLU A 71 -0.64 9.98 10.39
CA GLU A 71 0.32 11.08 10.47
C GLU A 71 1.61 10.82 9.67
N ARG A 72 1.99 9.55 9.52
CA ARG A 72 3.18 9.13 8.76
C ARG A 72 2.90 8.85 7.29
N ARG A 73 1.64 8.89 6.88
CA ARG A 73 1.22 8.63 5.51
C ARG A 73 1.80 9.70 4.59
N LYS A 74 2.34 9.27 3.45
CA LYS A 74 2.79 10.19 2.38
C LYS A 74 1.61 11.07 1.97
N ASN A 75 1.87 12.31 1.59
CA ASN A 75 0.82 13.19 1.08
C ASN A 75 1.32 14.07 -0.05
N VAL A 76 0.41 14.44 -0.94
CA VAL A 76 0.63 15.46 -1.97
C VAL A 76 -0.25 16.67 -1.71
N LEU A 77 0.35 17.85 -1.84
CA LEU A 77 -0.33 19.14 -1.84
C LEU A 77 0.02 19.85 -3.15
N PHE A 78 -0.86 20.76 -3.55
CA PHE A 78 -0.76 21.45 -4.83
C PHE A 78 -0.94 22.94 -4.61
N ASP A 79 -0.15 23.72 -5.33
CA ASP A 79 -0.30 25.17 -5.43
C ASP A 79 -0.07 25.62 -6.87
N ASP A 80 -0.10 26.94 -7.08
CA ASP A 80 0.07 27.53 -8.41
C ASP A 80 1.46 27.30 -9.01
N ASP A 81 2.47 27.00 -8.18
CA ASP A 81 3.86 26.85 -8.59
C ASP A 81 4.25 25.38 -8.84
N GLY A 82 3.63 24.43 -8.13
CA GLY A 82 3.95 23.01 -8.25
C GLY A 82 3.20 22.05 -7.33
N ILE A 83 3.85 20.90 -7.14
CA ILE A 83 3.40 19.81 -6.28
C ILE A 83 4.38 19.67 -5.12
N TRP A 84 3.86 19.68 -3.90
CA TRP A 84 4.59 19.36 -2.69
C TRP A 84 4.31 17.91 -2.32
N TYR A 85 5.31 17.05 -2.47
CA TYR A 85 5.25 15.65 -2.08
C TYR A 85 5.97 15.43 -0.77
N ASN A 86 5.19 15.24 0.29
CA ASN A 86 5.69 15.05 1.65
C ASN A 86 5.93 13.56 1.93
N LEU A 87 7.12 13.28 2.45
CA LEU A 87 7.57 11.95 2.84
C LEU A 87 7.91 11.96 4.34
N PRO A 88 6.90 11.85 5.23
CA PRO A 88 7.09 12.03 6.67
C PRO A 88 8.08 11.05 7.29
N LEU A 89 8.14 9.80 6.78
CA LEU A 89 9.11 8.80 7.25
C LEU A 89 10.57 9.24 7.08
N PHE A 90 10.84 10.09 6.10
CA PHE A 90 12.18 10.57 5.76
C PHE A 90 12.41 12.03 6.16
N ASP A 91 11.47 12.66 6.88
CA ASP A 91 11.49 14.09 7.21
C ASP A 91 11.80 14.98 5.98
N THR A 92 11.32 14.57 4.80
CA THR A 92 11.69 15.15 3.50
C THR A 92 10.44 15.58 2.74
N THR A 93 10.54 16.73 2.09
CA THR A 93 9.55 17.22 1.15
C THR A 93 10.22 17.44 -0.20
N LEU A 94 9.60 16.91 -1.26
CA LEU A 94 9.99 17.18 -2.64
C LEU A 94 9.05 18.22 -3.24
N PHE A 95 9.60 19.24 -3.88
CA PHE A 95 8.83 20.21 -4.64
C PHE A 95 9.06 20.01 -6.14
N ILE A 96 7.97 19.68 -6.84
CA ILE A 96 7.92 19.44 -8.27
C ILE A 96 7.28 20.65 -8.93
N ASN A 97 8.08 21.52 -9.54
CA ASN A 97 7.53 22.68 -10.22
C ASN A 97 6.82 22.28 -11.53
N TRP A 98 5.64 22.83 -11.79
CA TRP A 98 4.85 22.50 -12.99
C TRP A 98 5.64 22.64 -14.30
N LYS A 99 6.49 23.67 -14.41
CA LYS A 99 7.29 23.95 -15.61
C LYS A 99 8.39 22.93 -15.86
N THR A 100 8.76 22.16 -14.84
CA THR A 100 9.85 21.18 -14.92
C THR A 100 9.38 19.81 -15.38
N ILE A 101 8.07 19.56 -15.33
CA ILE A 101 7.46 18.30 -15.73
C ILE A 101 7.61 18.14 -17.26
N GLU A 102 8.31 17.09 -17.65
CA GLU A 102 8.51 16.69 -19.04
C GLU A 102 7.41 15.73 -19.49
N ALA A 103 7.09 14.75 -18.64
CA ALA A 103 6.07 13.74 -18.89
C ALA A 103 5.48 13.22 -17.57
N VAL A 104 4.23 12.78 -17.63
CA VAL A 104 3.55 12.08 -16.54
C VAL A 104 2.90 10.84 -17.09
N THR A 105 3.23 9.69 -16.49
CA THR A 105 2.61 8.41 -16.82
C THR A 105 1.88 7.86 -15.60
N TYR A 106 0.85 7.07 -15.86
CA TYR A 106 0.11 6.33 -14.86
C TYR A 106 0.24 4.85 -15.15
N THR A 107 0.50 4.05 -14.12
CA THR A 107 0.50 2.59 -14.22
C THR A 107 -0.33 1.98 -13.11
N ASN A 108 -1.14 1.00 -13.46
CA ASN A 108 -1.89 0.20 -12.49
C ASN A 108 -1.69 -1.28 -12.80
N TYR A 109 -0.72 -1.89 -12.13
CA TYR A 109 -0.46 -3.32 -12.21
C TYR A 109 -1.11 -4.01 -11.03
N GLN A 110 -2.13 -4.83 -11.27
CA GLN A 110 -2.78 -5.62 -10.21
C GLN A 110 -1.94 -6.82 -9.69
N SER A 111 -0.62 -6.87 -9.95
CA SER A 111 0.32 -7.61 -9.09
C SER A 111 0.40 -6.92 -7.73
N ASP A 112 1.19 -7.40 -6.77
CA ASP A 112 1.36 -6.77 -5.45
C ASP A 112 1.93 -5.31 -5.51
N ASP A 113 1.85 -4.64 -6.66
CA ASP A 113 2.30 -3.29 -6.93
C ASP A 113 1.12 -2.30 -6.84
N ASN A 114 1.34 -1.19 -6.14
CA ASN A 114 0.35 -0.11 -6.03
C ASN A 114 0.14 0.61 -7.38
N ALA A 115 -1.05 1.16 -7.60
CA ALA A 115 -1.24 2.10 -8.71
C ALA A 115 -0.39 3.35 -8.46
N LYS A 116 0.18 3.93 -9.52
CA LYS A 116 1.17 5.01 -9.37
C LYS A 116 1.23 5.98 -10.53
N PHE A 117 1.57 7.21 -10.20
CA PHE A 117 2.01 8.23 -11.15
C PHE A 117 3.53 8.32 -11.15
N LEU A 118 4.12 8.32 -12.33
CA LEU A 118 5.54 8.61 -12.54
C LEU A 118 5.66 9.98 -13.18
N PHE A 119 6.36 10.87 -12.49
CA PHE A 119 6.70 12.21 -12.96
C PHE A 119 8.13 12.21 -13.46
N TYR A 120 8.30 12.50 -14.75
CA TYR A 120 9.59 12.71 -15.38
C TYR A 120 9.86 14.20 -15.48
N LEU A 121 10.98 14.63 -14.92
CA LEU A 121 11.37 16.03 -14.80
C LEU A 121 12.58 16.33 -15.68
N THR A 122 12.60 17.54 -16.23
CA THR A 122 13.74 18.11 -16.96
C THR A 122 14.91 18.48 -16.04
N GLN A 123 14.61 18.79 -14.78
CA GLN A 123 15.58 19.06 -13.72
C GLN A 123 15.13 18.42 -12.41
N PRO A 124 16.04 18.10 -11.48
CA PRO A 124 15.66 17.48 -10.22
C PRO A 124 14.66 18.31 -9.41
N ALA A 125 13.76 17.64 -8.70
CA ALA A 125 12.89 18.33 -7.75
C ALA A 125 13.70 18.99 -6.63
N ALA A 126 13.21 20.14 -6.16
CA ALA A 126 13.81 20.80 -5.01
C ALA A 126 13.51 19.96 -3.75
N VAL A 127 14.53 19.73 -2.94
CA VAL A 127 14.43 18.88 -1.75
C VAL A 127 14.60 19.73 -0.51
N THR A 128 13.57 19.74 0.34
CA THR A 128 13.61 20.37 1.66
C THR A 128 13.60 19.28 2.73
N MET A 129 14.53 19.36 3.68
CA MET A 129 14.62 18.43 4.80
C MET A 129 14.31 19.17 6.10
N ALA A 130 13.60 18.54 7.04
CA ALA A 130 13.34 19.15 8.33
C ALA A 130 14.64 19.38 9.12
N GLU A 131 14.68 20.48 9.87
CA GLU A 131 15.85 20.86 10.69
C GLU A 131 16.15 19.84 11.79
N LYS A 132 15.10 19.31 12.45
CA LYS A 132 15.22 18.35 13.55
C LYS A 132 15.02 16.93 13.06
N ARG A 133 16.05 16.38 12.40
CA ARG A 133 16.04 15.02 11.86
C ARG A 133 15.84 13.96 12.95
N PHE A 134 14.97 12.99 12.70
CA PHE A 134 14.98 11.76 13.49
C PHE A 134 16.33 11.06 13.33
N TRP A 135 16.88 10.50 14.43
CA TRP A 135 18.27 10.00 14.45
C TRP A 135 18.58 8.94 13.38
N LEU A 136 17.59 8.15 12.94
CA LEU A 136 17.73 7.18 11.84
C LEU A 136 18.02 7.86 10.48
N ASN A 137 17.47 9.05 10.23
CA ASN A 137 17.70 9.83 9.01
C ASN A 137 19.10 10.45 8.96
N LYS A 138 19.88 10.36 10.05
CA LYS A 138 21.30 10.73 10.08
C LYS A 138 22.21 9.62 9.56
N ILE A 139 21.75 8.36 9.60
CA ILE A 139 22.54 7.17 9.22
C ILE A 139 22.27 6.77 7.76
N PHE A 140 21.06 7.03 7.25
CA PHE A 140 20.70 6.83 5.84
C PHE A 140 20.39 8.18 5.19
N PRO A 141 21.39 8.90 4.63
CA PRO A 141 21.11 10.08 3.83
C PRO A 141 20.30 9.66 2.60
N PHE A 142 19.01 9.96 2.63
CA PHE A 142 18.06 9.53 1.61
C PHE A 142 18.50 10.01 0.21
N VAL A 143 18.70 9.06 -0.71
CA VAL A 143 19.26 9.24 -2.06
C VAL A 143 18.21 9.79 -3.03
N MET A 144 17.44 10.80 -2.63
CA MET A 144 16.53 11.53 -3.52
C MET A 144 17.05 12.90 -3.95
N LYS A 145 18.27 13.25 -3.52
CA LYS A 145 19.01 14.34 -4.15
C LYS A 145 19.24 14.00 -5.62
N ASN A 146 18.88 14.93 -6.50
CA ASN A 146 19.10 14.86 -7.95
C ASN A 146 18.22 13.87 -8.73
N LYS A 147 17.13 13.35 -8.14
CA LYS A 147 16.18 12.53 -8.91
C LYS A 147 15.32 13.40 -9.83
N THR A 148 15.35 13.05 -11.10
CA THR A 148 14.48 13.58 -12.17
C THR A 148 13.26 12.69 -12.41
N GLU A 149 13.12 11.61 -11.65
CA GLU A 149 11.98 10.70 -11.71
C GLU A 149 11.40 10.55 -10.31
N ILE A 150 10.11 10.84 -10.19
CA ILE A 150 9.39 10.81 -8.91
C ILE A 150 8.16 9.94 -9.06
N GLU A 151 8.07 8.97 -8.15
CA GLU A 151 6.97 8.03 -8.07
C GLU A 151 6.06 8.41 -6.91
N ILE A 152 4.76 8.50 -7.21
CA ILE A 152 3.70 8.73 -6.23
C ILE A 152 2.72 7.58 -6.36
N GLU A 153 2.53 6.82 -5.29
CA GLU A 153 1.66 5.63 -5.23
C GLU A 153 0.27 5.99 -4.67
N ASP A 154 -0.72 5.13 -4.91
CA ASP A 154 -2.10 5.29 -4.46
C ASP A 154 -2.28 5.25 -2.93
N ASP A 155 -1.29 4.75 -2.20
CA ASP A 155 -1.18 4.84 -0.76
C ASP A 155 -0.97 6.29 -0.27
N CYS A 156 -0.67 7.23 -1.16
CA CYS A 156 -0.48 8.64 -0.85
C CYS A 156 -1.81 9.36 -0.61
N ARG A 157 -1.87 10.20 0.43
CA ARG A 157 -3.02 11.08 0.67
C ARG A 157 -3.12 12.12 -0.45
N ASN A 158 -4.35 12.34 -0.94
CA ASN A 158 -4.69 13.21 -2.08
C ASN A 158 -4.19 12.69 -3.45
N PHE A 159 -3.82 11.42 -3.56
CA PHE A 159 -3.43 10.80 -4.84
C PHE A 159 -4.48 11.00 -5.94
N TYR A 160 -5.75 10.81 -5.63
CA TYR A 160 -6.86 10.94 -6.58
C TYR A 160 -7.10 12.37 -7.08
N GLU A 161 -6.48 13.38 -6.46
CA GLU A 161 -6.54 14.77 -6.91
C GLU A 161 -5.53 15.08 -8.02
N ILE A 162 -4.51 14.22 -8.21
CA ILE A 162 -3.43 14.42 -9.19
C ILE A 162 -3.97 14.67 -10.61
N PRO A 163 -4.87 13.84 -11.19
CA PRO A 163 -5.37 14.07 -12.56
C PRO A 163 -6.01 15.44 -12.74
N LYS A 164 -6.79 15.88 -11.75
CA LYS A 164 -7.45 17.18 -11.77
C LYS A 164 -6.42 18.31 -11.76
N MET A 165 -5.44 18.24 -10.86
CA MET A 165 -4.42 19.28 -10.76
C MET A 165 -3.51 19.32 -11.99
N LEU A 166 -3.17 18.17 -12.57
CA LEU A 166 -2.46 18.12 -13.85
C LEU A 166 -3.24 18.86 -14.94
N SER A 167 -4.55 18.61 -15.06
CA SER A 167 -5.38 19.25 -16.09
C SER A 167 -5.52 20.78 -15.90
N ASN A 168 -5.41 21.26 -14.65
CA ASN A 168 -5.49 22.69 -14.34
C ASN A 168 -4.20 23.44 -14.70
N HIS A 169 -3.03 22.80 -14.55
CA HIS A 169 -1.72 23.47 -14.67
C HIS A 169 -0.93 23.09 -15.93
N LEU A 170 -1.26 21.97 -16.59
CA LEU A 170 -0.59 21.50 -17.80
C LEU A 170 -1.57 21.48 -18.98
N SER A 171 -1.13 21.99 -20.13
CA SER A 171 -1.91 21.92 -21.37
C SER A 171 -1.88 20.51 -21.96
N ASN A 172 -2.97 20.09 -22.62
CA ASN A 172 -3.07 18.82 -23.36
C ASN A 172 -2.89 17.56 -22.52
N THR A 173 -3.42 17.54 -21.29
CA THR A 173 -3.46 16.32 -20.49
C THR A 173 -4.53 15.36 -21.01
N ASN A 174 -4.21 14.07 -21.07
CA ASN A 174 -5.16 13.02 -21.36
C ASN A 174 -5.99 12.70 -20.11
N PRO A 175 -7.33 12.71 -20.19
CA PRO A 175 -8.17 12.36 -19.06
C PRO A 175 -7.95 10.89 -18.67
N ILE A 176 -7.98 10.63 -17.37
CA ILE A 176 -7.91 9.29 -16.82
C ILE A 176 -9.02 9.07 -15.80
N ASP A 177 -9.71 7.95 -15.95
CA ASP A 177 -10.62 7.42 -14.94
C ASP A 177 -9.83 6.43 -14.07
N LEU A 178 -9.62 6.80 -12.81
CA LEU A 178 -8.90 5.97 -11.82
C LEU A 178 -9.78 4.85 -11.24
N ASP A 179 -11.10 4.96 -11.35
CA ASP A 179 -12.06 3.96 -10.87
C ASP A 179 -12.37 2.91 -11.95
N GLN A 180 -11.97 3.17 -13.19
CA GLN A 180 -12.21 2.26 -14.30
C GLN A 180 -11.37 0.98 -14.17
N ASP A 181 -12.07 -0.15 -13.99
CA ASP A 181 -11.46 -1.47 -14.09
C ASP A 181 -11.26 -1.87 -15.56
N HIS A 182 -10.08 -1.57 -16.09
CA HIS A 182 -9.71 -1.85 -17.50
C HIS A 182 -9.67 -3.34 -17.85
N ARG A 183 -9.70 -4.24 -16.86
CA ARG A 183 -9.77 -5.69 -17.08
C ARG A 183 -11.19 -6.16 -17.37
N LYS A 184 -12.20 -5.35 -17.10
CA LYS A 184 -13.58 -5.69 -17.48
C LYS A 184 -13.71 -5.57 -18.99
N GLY A 185 -13.78 -6.72 -19.65
CA GLY A 185 -14.12 -6.83 -21.06
C GLY A 185 -15.63 -6.85 -21.21
N THR A 186 -16.17 -7.99 -21.63
CA THR A 186 -17.60 -8.15 -21.86
C THR A 186 -18.33 -8.57 -20.58
N LEU A 187 -19.41 -7.87 -20.21
CA LEU A 187 -20.30 -8.33 -19.15
C LEU A 187 -20.99 -9.63 -19.60
N ILE A 188 -20.73 -10.73 -18.91
CA ILE A 188 -21.35 -12.03 -19.20
C ILE A 188 -22.72 -12.11 -18.54
N SER A 189 -22.81 -11.68 -17.28
CA SER A 189 -24.07 -11.68 -16.54
C SER A 189 -24.06 -10.65 -15.41
N SER A 190 -25.25 -10.17 -15.06
CA SER A 190 -25.46 -9.27 -13.93
C SER A 190 -26.66 -9.76 -13.13
N LYS A 191 -26.52 -9.85 -11.82
CA LYS A 191 -27.58 -10.26 -10.91
C LYS A 191 -27.74 -9.20 -9.82
N THR A 192 -28.89 -8.55 -9.82
CA THR A 192 -29.26 -7.61 -8.75
C THR A 192 -30.11 -8.33 -7.72
N THR A 193 -29.71 -8.24 -6.46
CA THR A 193 -30.44 -8.78 -5.32
C THR A 193 -30.83 -7.66 -4.36
N PHE A 194 -32.08 -7.69 -3.94
CA PHE A 194 -32.63 -6.77 -2.94
C PHE A 194 -32.73 -7.52 -1.62
N LYS A 195 -32.01 -7.06 -0.60
CA LYS A 195 -32.11 -7.65 0.74
C LYS A 195 -31.92 -6.56 1.78
N ASN A 196 -32.86 -6.45 2.73
CA ASN A 196 -32.79 -5.54 3.88
C ASN A 196 -32.39 -4.09 3.51
N ASN A 197 -33.12 -3.48 2.56
CA ASN A 197 -32.85 -2.11 2.06
C ASN A 197 -31.48 -1.91 1.37
N THR A 198 -30.71 -2.98 1.14
CA THR A 198 -29.48 -2.91 0.37
C THR A 198 -29.69 -3.49 -1.03
N ILE A 199 -29.28 -2.74 -2.05
CA ILE A 199 -29.23 -3.20 -3.43
C ILE A 199 -27.82 -3.73 -3.66
N LYS A 200 -27.69 -5.02 -3.95
CA LYS A 200 -26.39 -5.62 -4.32
C LYS A 200 -26.45 -6.11 -5.75
N THR A 201 -25.60 -5.55 -6.60
CA THR A 201 -25.43 -5.98 -7.99
C THR A 201 -24.13 -6.77 -8.09
N GLU A 202 -24.24 -8.06 -8.42
CA GLU A 202 -23.10 -8.93 -8.70
C GLU A 202 -22.96 -9.07 -10.22
N GLN A 203 -21.79 -8.70 -10.74
CA GLN A 203 -21.51 -8.76 -12.17
C GLN A 203 -20.40 -9.75 -12.45
N TYR A 204 -20.62 -10.62 -13.44
CA TYR A 204 -19.62 -11.54 -13.95
C TYR A 204 -19.12 -11.01 -15.30
N TRP A 205 -17.82 -10.71 -15.36
CA TRP A 205 -17.17 -10.11 -16.53
C TRP A 205 -16.20 -11.11 -17.16
N LYS A 206 -16.20 -11.17 -18.49
CA LYS A 206 -15.10 -11.77 -19.25
C LYS A 206 -13.89 -10.82 -19.16
N PRO A 207 -12.69 -11.31 -18.83
CA PRO A 207 -11.52 -10.44 -18.78
C PRO A 207 -11.20 -9.89 -20.16
N ASN A 208 -10.84 -8.61 -20.21
CA ASN A 208 -10.12 -8.01 -21.32
C ASN A 208 -8.64 -8.36 -21.16
N ASN A 209 -8.05 -9.02 -22.15
CA ASN A 209 -6.63 -9.35 -22.15
C ASN A 209 -5.79 -8.31 -22.92
N ASN A 210 -6.44 -7.42 -23.66
CA ASN A 210 -5.81 -6.39 -24.48
C ASN A 210 -6.18 -4.99 -23.93
N TYR A 211 -5.82 -4.74 -22.67
CA TYR A 211 -5.98 -3.41 -22.07
C TYR A 211 -4.61 -2.81 -21.79
N ASP A 212 -4.50 -1.50 -22.02
CA ASP A 212 -3.30 -0.74 -21.73
C ASP A 212 -3.21 -0.53 -20.22
N ARG A 213 -2.15 -1.10 -19.62
CA ARG A 213 -1.85 -0.97 -18.18
C ARG A 213 -1.18 0.35 -17.86
N GLU A 214 -0.58 0.95 -18.88
CA GLU A 214 0.18 2.17 -18.81
C GLU A 214 -0.53 3.25 -19.62
N LYS A 215 -0.59 4.46 -19.07
CA LYS A 215 -1.21 5.60 -19.74
C LYS A 215 -0.29 6.79 -19.66
N VAL A 216 -0.11 7.48 -20.79
CA VAL A 216 0.55 8.79 -20.83
C VAL A 216 -0.51 9.83 -20.50
N ILE A 217 -0.38 10.47 -19.34
CA ILE A 217 -1.29 11.53 -18.89
C ILE A 217 -0.87 12.87 -19.46
N PHE A 218 0.44 13.09 -19.54
CA PHE A 218 1.01 14.30 -20.12
C PHE A 218 2.37 13.96 -20.74
N ASP A 219 2.67 14.54 -21.90
CA ASP A 219 4.01 14.54 -22.46
C ASP A 219 4.24 15.81 -23.27
N LYS A 220 5.30 16.55 -22.93
CA LYS A 220 5.64 17.81 -23.61
C LYS A 220 6.01 17.62 -25.08
N HIS A 221 6.44 16.41 -25.46
CA HIS A 221 6.93 16.07 -26.80
C HIS A 221 5.98 15.16 -27.59
N ASN A 222 4.76 14.92 -27.08
CA ASN A 222 3.75 14.03 -27.65
C ASN A 222 4.26 12.61 -27.97
N ARG A 223 5.08 12.05 -27.08
CA ARG A 223 5.66 10.70 -27.16
C ARG A 223 4.71 9.62 -26.63
N THR A 224 4.87 8.40 -27.12
CA THR A 224 4.21 7.22 -26.54
C THR A 224 4.91 6.76 -25.25
N PHE A 225 4.26 5.89 -24.49
CA PHE A 225 4.84 5.32 -23.27
C PHE A 225 6.19 4.63 -23.53
N GLU A 226 6.29 3.82 -24.60
CA GLU A 226 7.53 3.12 -24.94
C GLU A 226 8.66 4.09 -25.29
N GLN A 227 8.35 5.17 -26.00
CA GLN A 227 9.32 6.20 -26.37
C GLN A 227 9.85 6.95 -25.16
N ILE A 228 8.98 7.28 -24.18
CA ILE A 228 9.39 7.89 -22.91
C ILE A 228 10.33 6.94 -22.15
N CYS A 229 9.94 5.67 -22.01
CA CYS A 229 10.75 4.65 -21.34
C CYS A 229 12.12 4.47 -22.00
N GLN A 230 12.17 4.43 -23.34
CA GLN A 230 13.40 4.30 -24.09
C GLN A 230 14.31 5.53 -23.92
N ALA A 231 13.75 6.74 -24.01
CA ALA A 231 14.51 7.98 -23.82
C ALA A 231 15.14 8.05 -22.42
N LYS A 232 14.40 7.64 -21.39
CA LYS A 232 14.91 7.64 -20.00
C LYS A 232 15.93 6.55 -19.74
N ARG A 233 15.79 5.38 -20.38
CA ARG A 233 16.80 4.32 -20.32
C ARG A 233 18.14 4.79 -20.89
N ASN A 234 18.11 5.50 -22.03
CA ASN A 234 19.32 6.04 -22.66
C ASN A 234 20.01 7.12 -21.81
N GLN A 235 19.23 7.93 -21.07
CA GLN A 235 19.77 8.93 -20.15
C GLN A 235 20.46 8.35 -18.91
N ARG A 236 20.15 7.10 -18.52
CA ARG A 236 20.76 6.44 -17.35
C ARG A 236 22.08 5.73 -17.66
N ILE A 237 22.41 5.54 -18.94
CA ILE A 237 23.61 4.81 -19.40
C ILE A 237 24.78 5.75 -19.70
N ASN A 238 24.49 7.05 -19.90
CA ASN A 238 25.48 8.12 -20.07
C ASN A 238 25.76 8.83 -18.75
#